data_AF-A0A2N1I542-F1
#
_entry.id   AF-A0A2N1I542-F1
#
_cell.length_a   1.000
_cell.length_b   1.000
_cell.length_c   1.000
_cell.angle_alpha   90.00
_cell.angle_beta   90.00
_cell.angle_gamma   90.00
#
_symmetry.space_group_name_H-M   'P 1'
#
loop_
_entity.id
_entity.type
_entity.pdbx_description
1 polymer ?
#
loop_
_entity_poly.entity_id
_entity_poly.type
_entity_poly.pdbx_seq_one_letter_code
_entity_poly.pdbx_strand_id
1 'polypeptide(L)'
;MHSTPLRFQFRLQQGFTLIELIVGIMVLTISLAIVSTLIAPAEEKSADNVLQIKASELAQSLMSDITSRAFDNNSDMTGGRARCGEPDDGTNNCTAEADFGPDTGDGETNRNLFDDVDDFDGFSDRVNSTNDSIDNSYNEFTINVAVIYAGADLGLANGLVKRITVAVTTPLGTAIEFTSHKANF
;
A
#
# COMPACT_ATOMS: atom_id res chain seq x y z
N MET A 1 16.31 43.27 -73.23
CA MET A 1 17.14 43.24 -72.01
C MET A 1 16.48 44.12 -70.97
N HIS A 2 15.80 43.54 -69.98
CA HIS A 2 15.11 44.25 -68.92
C HIS A 2 15.82 43.90 -67.60
N SER A 3 16.61 44.84 -67.08
CA SER A 3 17.36 44.67 -65.84
C SER A 3 16.55 45.23 -64.67
N THR A 4 15.91 44.35 -63.91
CA THR A 4 15.32 44.70 -62.60
C THR A 4 16.41 44.85 -61.55
N PRO A 5 16.49 45.97 -60.81
CA PRO A 5 17.46 46.12 -59.73
C PRO A 5 17.01 45.36 -58.48
N LEU A 6 17.91 44.55 -57.92
CA LEU A 6 17.76 43.93 -56.60
C LEU A 6 17.82 45.01 -55.50
N ARG A 7 16.71 45.23 -54.80
CA ARG A 7 16.67 46.07 -53.60
C ARG A 7 17.15 45.27 -52.40
N PHE A 8 18.34 45.59 -51.88
CA PHE A 8 18.82 45.07 -50.61
C PHE A 8 18.22 45.89 -49.47
N GLN A 9 17.29 45.32 -48.69
CA GLN A 9 16.78 45.94 -47.48
C GLN A 9 17.78 45.77 -46.35
N PHE A 10 18.51 46.83 -45.99
CA PHE A 10 19.23 46.89 -44.72
C PHE A 10 18.22 47.03 -43.59
N ARG A 11 18.05 45.97 -42.79
CA ARG A 11 17.35 46.08 -41.51
C ARG A 11 18.24 46.86 -40.55
N LEU A 12 17.75 47.98 -40.04
CA LEU A 12 18.37 48.69 -38.93
C LEU A 12 18.30 47.79 -37.70
N GLN A 13 19.47 47.37 -37.20
CA GLN A 13 19.57 46.59 -35.98
C GLN A 13 19.30 47.53 -34.80
N GLN A 14 18.09 47.49 -34.26
CA GLN A 14 17.74 48.19 -33.03
C GLN A 14 18.25 47.36 -31.85
N GLY A 15 19.17 47.93 -31.08
CA GLY A 15 19.68 47.33 -29.84
C GLY A 15 18.77 47.61 -28.65
N PHE A 16 18.93 46.82 -27.59
CA PHE A 16 18.23 47.03 -26.32
C PHE A 16 18.85 48.20 -25.54
N THR A 17 18.02 48.92 -24.80
CA THR A 17 18.51 49.97 -23.89
C THR A 17 19.04 49.35 -22.59
N LEU A 18 19.95 50.05 -21.90
CA LEU A 18 20.46 49.59 -20.59
C LEU A 18 19.32 49.35 -19.58
N ILE A 19 18.31 50.24 -19.56
CA ILE A 19 17.18 50.13 -18.63
C ILE A 19 16.29 48.92 -18.94
N GLU A 20 16.11 48.59 -20.22
CA GLU A 20 15.34 47.44 -20.64
C GLU A 20 16.00 46.13 -20.22
N LEU A 21 17.35 46.07 -20.25
CA LEU A 21 18.09 44.93 -19.70
C LEU A 21 17.94 44.80 -18.18
N ILE A 22 17.97 45.92 -17.44
CA ILE A 22 17.80 45.93 -15.98
C ILE A 22 16.39 45.44 -15.60
N VAL A 23 15.36 45.96 -16.29
CA VAL A 23 13.97 45.52 -16.05
C VAL A 23 13.79 44.05 -16.46
N GLY A 24 14.40 43.61 -17.56
CA GLY A 24 14.37 42.22 -18.01
C GLY A 24 14.94 41.25 -16.98
N ILE A 25 16.13 41.53 -16.43
CA ILE A 25 16.72 40.67 -15.38
C ILE A 25 15.94 40.74 -14.07
N MET A 26 15.31 41.88 -13.73
CA MET A 26 14.44 41.98 -12.55
C MET A 26 13.19 41.10 -12.70
N VAL A 27 12.50 41.18 -13.84
CA VAL A 27 11.29 40.37 -14.06
C VAL A 27 11.65 38.88 -14.13
N LEU A 28 12.77 38.53 -14.76
CA LEU A 28 13.24 37.14 -14.81
C LEU A 28 13.53 36.59 -13.40
N THR A 29 14.23 37.35 -12.55
CA THR A 29 14.57 36.89 -11.20
C THR A 29 13.34 36.74 -10.31
N ILE A 30 12.39 37.68 -10.37
CA ILE A 30 11.12 37.57 -9.64
C ILE A 30 10.32 36.35 -10.11
N SER A 31 10.25 36.11 -11.42
CA SER A 31 9.53 34.96 -11.98
C SER A 31 10.14 33.63 -11.53
N LEU A 32 11.46 33.51 -11.60
CA LEU A 32 12.16 32.28 -11.20
C LEU A 32 12.04 32.01 -9.70
N ALA A 33 12.04 33.07 -8.86
CA ALA A 33 11.82 32.96 -7.43
C ALA A 33 10.44 32.35 -7.11
N ILE A 34 9.38 32.85 -7.76
CA ILE A 34 8.02 32.32 -7.57
C ILE A 34 7.94 30.85 -8.02
N VAL A 35 8.46 30.53 -9.21
CA VAL A 35 8.45 29.14 -9.73
C VAL A 35 9.21 28.19 -8.80
N SER A 36 10.37 28.61 -8.27
CA SER A 36 11.15 27.78 -7.36
C SER A 36 10.41 27.45 -6.06
N THR A 37 9.57 28.36 -5.55
CA THR A 37 8.76 28.10 -4.35
C THR A 37 7.63 27.09 -4.59
N LEU A 38 7.22 26.87 -5.84
CA LEU A 38 6.20 25.89 -6.20
C LEU A 38 6.77 24.50 -6.50
N ILE A 39 7.99 24.42 -7.04
CA ILE A 39 8.64 23.15 -7.42
C ILE A 39 9.16 22.40 -6.19
N ALA A 40 9.83 23.08 -5.25
CA ALA A 40 10.41 22.44 -4.07
C ALA A 40 9.43 21.57 -3.26
N PRO A 41 8.22 22.03 -2.89
CA PRO A 41 7.26 21.18 -2.18
C PRO A 41 6.62 20.09 -3.05
N ALA A 42 6.64 20.24 -4.39
CA ALA A 42 6.09 19.23 -5.29
C ALA A 42 6.98 17.97 -5.35
N GLU A 43 8.30 18.12 -5.23
CA GLU A 43 9.26 17.02 -5.19
C GLU A 43 9.10 16.15 -3.94
N GLU A 44 9.01 16.77 -2.75
CA GLU A 44 8.82 16.06 -1.48
C GLU A 44 7.52 15.24 -1.48
N LYS A 45 6.43 15.85 -1.94
CA LYS A 45 5.13 15.15 -2.05
C LYS A 45 5.18 14.01 -3.07
N SER A 46 5.98 14.14 -4.13
CA SER A 46 6.13 13.09 -5.13
C SER A 46 6.85 11.86 -4.58
N ALA A 47 7.86 12.06 -3.74
CA ALA A 47 8.55 10.96 -3.06
C ALA A 47 7.62 10.20 -2.08
N ASP A 48 6.79 10.90 -1.32
CA ASP A 48 5.81 10.28 -0.42
C ASP A 48 4.76 9.46 -1.19
N ASN A 49 4.24 9.98 -2.32
CA ASN A 49 3.29 9.24 -3.15
C ASN A 49 3.85 7.88 -3.62
N VAL A 50 5.13 7.81 -3.96
CA VAL A 50 5.77 6.54 -4.36
C VAL A 50 5.82 5.56 -3.19
N LEU A 51 6.11 6.02 -1.98
CA LEU A 51 6.10 5.18 -0.78
C LEU A 51 4.68 4.67 -0.46
N GLN A 52 3.67 5.51 -0.61
CA GLN A 52 2.27 5.11 -0.41
C GLN A 52 1.81 4.07 -1.44
N ILE A 53 2.23 4.16 -2.71
CA ILE A 53 1.94 3.14 -3.73
C ILE A 53 2.56 1.81 -3.33
N LYS A 54 3.85 1.80 -2.95
CA LYS A 54 4.53 0.59 -2.46
C LYS A 54 3.84 -0.01 -1.24
N ALA A 55 3.45 0.82 -0.27
CA ALA A 55 2.71 0.36 0.91
C ALA A 55 1.37 -0.27 0.51
N SER A 56 0.68 0.32 -0.47
CA SER A 56 -0.60 -0.18 -0.98
C SER A 56 -0.45 -1.53 -1.69
N GLU A 57 0.57 -1.68 -2.54
CA GLU A 57 0.85 -2.95 -3.24
C GLU A 57 1.18 -4.07 -2.25
N LEU A 58 2.02 -3.77 -1.26
CA LEU A 58 2.39 -4.72 -0.20
C LEU A 58 1.16 -5.13 0.62
N ALA A 59 0.34 -4.17 1.04
CA ALA A 59 -0.87 -4.44 1.82
C ALA A 59 -1.91 -5.24 1.02
N GLN A 60 -2.12 -4.93 -0.26
CA GLN A 60 -3.04 -5.67 -1.13
C GLN A 60 -2.56 -7.08 -1.41
N SER A 61 -1.26 -7.27 -1.65
CA SER A 61 -0.66 -8.59 -1.83
C SER A 61 -0.82 -9.45 -0.59
N LEU A 62 -0.50 -8.89 0.59
CA LEU A 62 -0.70 -9.57 1.87
C LEU A 62 -2.17 -9.88 2.16
N MET A 63 -3.07 -8.92 1.92
CA MET A 63 -4.52 -9.13 2.06
C MET A 63 -5.03 -10.25 1.15
N SER A 64 -4.58 -10.29 -0.11
CA SER A 64 -4.96 -11.34 -1.06
C SER A 64 -4.45 -12.70 -0.62
N ASP A 65 -3.26 -12.78 -0.02
CA ASP A 65 -2.72 -14.02 0.54
C ASP A 65 -3.56 -14.49 1.73
N ILE A 66 -3.76 -13.63 2.74
CA ILE A 66 -4.53 -13.96 3.95
C ILE A 66 -5.95 -14.40 3.59
N THR A 67 -6.64 -13.64 2.73
CA THR A 67 -8.02 -13.98 2.35
C THR A 67 -8.14 -15.27 1.53
N SER A 68 -7.03 -15.75 0.94
CA SER A 68 -6.98 -17.02 0.21
C SER A 68 -6.86 -18.25 1.12
N ARG A 69 -6.47 -18.07 2.39
CA ARG A 69 -6.33 -19.14 3.39
C ARG A 69 -7.68 -19.64 3.87
N ALA A 70 -7.70 -20.73 4.63
CA ALA A 70 -8.92 -21.24 5.23
C ALA A 70 -9.53 -20.23 6.21
N PHE A 71 -10.78 -20.46 6.65
CA PHE A 71 -11.35 -19.60 7.69
C PHE A 71 -10.70 -19.85 9.06
N ASP A 72 -10.37 -21.10 9.36
CA ASP A 72 -9.90 -21.62 10.65
C ASP A 72 -9.33 -23.02 10.42
N ASN A 73 -8.35 -23.47 11.22
CA ASN A 73 -7.73 -24.81 11.19
C ASN A 73 -8.79 -25.94 11.28
N ASN A 74 -9.92 -25.69 11.94
CA ASN A 74 -11.04 -26.64 12.05
C ASN A 74 -12.05 -26.56 10.88
N SER A 75 -11.71 -25.82 9.82
CA SER A 75 -12.49 -25.71 8.58
C SER A 75 -11.82 -26.45 7.42
N ASP A 76 -12.55 -26.64 6.32
CA ASP A 76 -11.95 -27.18 5.10
C ASP A 76 -10.95 -26.20 4.48
N MET A 77 -9.67 -26.60 4.46
CA MET A 77 -8.56 -25.82 3.88
C MET A 77 -8.72 -25.51 2.39
N THR A 78 -9.50 -26.32 1.67
CA THR A 78 -9.71 -26.17 0.22
C THR A 78 -11.04 -25.47 -0.12
N GLY A 79 -11.77 -25.02 0.90
CA GLY A 79 -13.15 -24.60 0.77
C GLY A 79 -14.06 -25.80 0.60
N GLY A 80 -15.12 -25.88 1.40
CA GLY A 80 -15.95 -27.08 1.41
C GLY A 80 -17.08 -27.00 2.40
N ARG A 81 -17.61 -28.17 2.78
CA ARG A 81 -18.81 -28.24 3.63
C ARG A 81 -18.48 -28.25 5.13
N ALA A 82 -17.24 -28.52 5.50
CA ALA A 82 -16.80 -28.57 6.89
C ALA A 82 -16.43 -27.15 7.33
N ARG A 83 -17.22 -26.64 8.27
CA ARG A 83 -17.07 -25.32 8.88
C ARG A 83 -16.73 -25.53 10.34
N CYS A 84 -15.75 -24.78 10.85
CA CYS A 84 -15.58 -24.72 12.29
C CYS A 84 -16.88 -24.22 12.95
N GLY A 85 -17.13 -24.66 14.18
CA GLY A 85 -18.40 -24.50 14.90
C GLY A 85 -19.51 -25.47 14.47
N GLU A 86 -19.27 -26.38 13.52
CA GLU A 86 -20.27 -27.36 13.06
C GLU A 86 -19.74 -28.81 13.05
N PRO A 87 -20.47 -29.77 13.66
CA PRO A 87 -21.69 -29.60 14.45
C PRO A 87 -21.45 -28.86 15.78
N ASP A 88 -22.47 -28.15 16.27
CA ASP A 88 -22.45 -27.42 17.55
C ASP A 88 -22.59 -28.37 18.76
N ASP A 89 -21.72 -29.38 18.80
CA ASP A 89 -21.63 -30.38 19.88
C ASP A 89 -20.27 -30.34 20.61
N GLY A 90 -19.45 -29.35 20.26
CA GLY A 90 -18.13 -29.13 20.84
C GLY A 90 -17.00 -29.95 20.21
N THR A 91 -17.29 -30.76 19.18
CA THR A 91 -16.27 -31.61 18.53
C THR A 91 -15.46 -30.92 17.44
N ASN A 92 -15.95 -29.78 16.92
CA ASN A 92 -15.32 -29.02 15.85
C ASN A 92 -15.40 -27.51 16.11
N ASN A 93 -14.89 -27.03 17.24
CA ASN A 93 -14.99 -25.59 17.58
C ASN A 93 -14.05 -24.75 16.71
N CYS A 94 -14.43 -23.52 16.39
CA CYS A 94 -13.48 -22.54 15.85
C CYS A 94 -12.46 -22.13 16.92
N THR A 95 -11.29 -21.69 16.49
CA THR A 95 -10.26 -21.12 17.35
C THR A 95 -10.84 -19.94 18.14
N ALA A 96 -10.57 -19.91 19.44
CA ALA A 96 -10.99 -18.79 20.27
C ALA A 96 -10.14 -17.56 19.92
N GLU A 97 -10.74 -16.36 19.91
CA GLU A 97 -10.02 -15.12 19.54
C GLU A 97 -8.79 -14.85 20.41
N ALA A 98 -8.76 -15.37 21.65
CA ALA A 98 -7.61 -15.25 22.54
C ALA A 98 -6.41 -16.13 22.13
N ASP A 99 -6.66 -17.12 21.28
CA ASP A 99 -5.69 -18.09 20.78
C ASP A 99 -5.36 -17.85 19.30
N PHE A 100 -5.84 -16.75 18.69
CA PHE A 100 -5.42 -16.34 17.35
C PHE A 100 -3.91 -16.08 17.29
N GLY A 101 -3.36 -16.25 16.09
CA GLY A 101 -1.93 -16.26 15.81
C GLY A 101 -1.46 -17.67 15.46
N PRO A 102 -0.16 -17.84 15.15
CA PRO A 102 0.36 -19.09 14.60
C PRO A 102 0.16 -20.29 15.53
N ASP A 103 -0.29 -21.42 14.97
CA ASP A 103 -0.47 -22.69 15.67
C ASP A 103 0.89 -23.38 15.91
N THR A 104 1.69 -22.80 16.81
CA THR A 104 3.05 -23.30 17.12
C THR A 104 3.07 -24.74 17.66
N GLY A 105 1.95 -25.21 18.22
CA GLY A 105 1.75 -26.60 18.64
C GLY A 105 1.73 -27.59 17.47
N ASP A 106 1.25 -27.13 16.31
CA ASP A 106 1.15 -27.90 15.07
C ASP A 106 2.36 -27.67 14.14
N GLY A 107 3.37 -26.93 14.63
CA GLY A 107 4.65 -26.73 13.97
C GLY A 107 4.71 -25.48 13.10
N GLU A 108 3.69 -24.62 13.17
CA GLU A 108 3.69 -23.34 12.48
C GLU A 108 4.70 -22.39 13.09
N THR A 109 5.81 -22.21 12.39
CA THR A 109 6.94 -21.39 12.85
C THR A 109 7.19 -20.19 11.95
N ASN A 110 6.49 -20.09 10.82
CA ASN A 110 6.71 -19.07 9.82
C ASN A 110 5.53 -18.96 8.85
N ARG A 111 5.46 -17.84 8.11
CA ARG A 111 4.35 -17.51 7.21
C ARG A 111 4.02 -18.56 6.16
N ASN A 112 5.00 -19.34 5.69
CA ASN A 112 4.77 -20.35 4.67
C ASN A 112 4.02 -21.57 5.22
N LEU A 113 3.93 -21.71 6.54
CA LEU A 113 3.21 -22.80 7.20
C LEU A 113 1.77 -22.42 7.55
N PHE A 114 1.47 -21.12 7.66
CA PHE A 114 0.13 -20.62 7.98
C PHE A 114 -0.88 -21.10 6.93
N ASP A 115 -1.91 -21.77 7.39
CA ASP A 115 -2.91 -22.40 6.54
C ASP A 115 -4.32 -21.79 6.68
N ASP A 116 -4.55 -21.00 7.73
CA ASP A 116 -5.79 -20.27 7.96
C ASP A 116 -5.60 -18.75 8.08
N VAL A 117 -6.68 -18.05 8.43
CA VAL A 117 -6.70 -16.57 8.48
C VAL A 117 -6.15 -16.04 9.81
N ASP A 118 -6.42 -16.73 10.91
CA ASP A 118 -6.07 -16.31 12.27
C ASP A 118 -4.60 -16.51 12.60
N ASP A 119 -3.88 -17.38 11.89
CA ASP A 119 -2.41 -17.48 11.99
C ASP A 119 -1.71 -16.14 11.75
N PHE A 120 -2.35 -15.26 10.97
CA PHE A 120 -1.82 -13.94 10.65
C PHE A 120 -2.12 -12.88 11.73
N ASP A 121 -2.84 -13.19 12.80
CA ASP A 121 -3.03 -12.21 13.88
C ASP A 121 -1.69 -11.84 14.52
N GLY A 122 -1.43 -10.53 14.60
CA GLY A 122 -0.14 -10.01 15.06
C GLY A 122 1.00 -10.15 14.06
N PHE A 123 0.76 -10.60 12.82
CA PHE A 123 1.82 -10.73 11.82
C PHE A 123 2.43 -9.36 11.45
N SER A 124 3.77 -9.28 11.51
CA SER A 124 4.53 -8.05 11.23
C SER A 124 5.75 -8.25 10.32
N ASP A 125 5.99 -9.48 9.87
CA ASP A 125 7.24 -9.82 9.21
C ASP A 125 7.28 -9.41 7.73
N ARG A 126 8.51 -9.17 7.26
CA ARG A 126 8.80 -8.61 5.93
C ARG A 126 9.24 -9.72 4.99
N VAL A 127 8.39 -10.73 4.90
CA VAL A 127 8.63 -11.93 4.10
C VAL A 127 7.57 -12.08 3.03
N ASN A 128 7.87 -12.79 1.95
CA ASN A 128 6.91 -13.18 0.92
C ASN A 128 6.08 -14.40 1.38
N SER A 129 5.22 -14.93 0.51
CA SER A 129 4.38 -16.09 0.81
C SER A 129 5.16 -17.39 1.04
N THR A 130 6.41 -17.49 0.54
CA THR A 130 7.31 -18.64 0.75
C THR A 130 8.27 -18.42 1.93
N ASN A 131 8.02 -17.40 2.74
CA ASN A 131 8.84 -17.00 3.90
C ASN A 131 10.27 -16.52 3.57
N ASP A 132 10.53 -16.09 2.33
CA ASP A 132 11.77 -15.42 1.98
C ASP A 132 11.68 -13.92 2.27
N SER A 133 12.79 -13.28 2.63
CA SER A 133 12.85 -11.82 2.80
C SER A 133 12.38 -11.11 1.52
N ILE A 134 11.53 -10.10 1.70
CA ILE A 134 11.22 -9.17 0.61
C ILE A 134 12.42 -8.27 0.31
N ASP A 135 12.35 -7.54 -0.81
CA ASP A 135 13.41 -6.63 -1.24
C ASP A 135 13.76 -5.57 -0.18
N ASN A 136 15.05 -5.26 -0.04
CA ASN A 136 15.58 -4.33 0.97
C ASN A 136 15.00 -2.90 0.88
N SER A 137 14.42 -2.50 -0.26
CA SER A 137 13.72 -1.21 -0.37
C SER A 137 12.48 -1.13 0.53
N TYR A 138 12.01 -2.27 1.02
CA TYR A 138 11.07 -2.39 2.10
C TYR A 138 11.81 -2.76 3.38
N ASN A 139 12.78 -2.02 3.90
CA ASN A 139 13.28 -2.28 5.27
C ASN A 139 12.67 -1.33 6.31
N GLU A 140 12.25 -0.15 5.87
CA GLU A 140 11.76 0.92 6.74
C GLU A 140 10.24 1.02 6.82
N PHE A 141 9.50 0.15 6.13
CA PHE A 141 8.05 0.08 6.35
C PHE A 141 7.77 -0.70 7.63
N THR A 142 6.58 -0.58 8.18
CA THR A 142 6.10 -1.44 9.27
C THR A 142 4.82 -2.11 8.81
N ILE A 143 4.71 -3.43 9.02
CA ILE A 143 3.51 -4.20 8.70
C ILE A 143 2.85 -4.57 10.02
N ASN A 144 1.53 -4.47 10.09
CA ASN A 144 0.75 -4.97 11.20
C ASN A 144 -0.54 -5.58 10.65
N VAL A 145 -0.77 -6.85 10.97
CA VAL A 145 -2.02 -7.54 10.68
C VAL A 145 -2.77 -7.75 12.00
N ALA A 146 -4.06 -7.49 11.97
CA ALA A 146 -4.97 -7.79 13.07
C ALA A 146 -6.16 -8.56 12.52
N VAL A 147 -6.52 -9.64 13.20
CA VAL A 147 -7.66 -10.48 12.87
C VAL A 147 -8.56 -10.54 14.10
N ILE A 148 -9.84 -10.24 13.91
CA ILE A 148 -10.83 -10.36 15.00
C ILE A 148 -12.12 -10.98 14.49
N TYR A 149 -12.92 -11.55 15.38
CA TYR A 149 -14.30 -11.87 15.03
C TYR A 149 -15.14 -10.60 14.83
N ALA A 150 -15.92 -10.58 13.76
CA ALA A 150 -16.64 -9.40 13.30
C ALA A 150 -17.98 -9.74 12.63
N GLY A 151 -18.66 -10.79 13.08
CA GLY A 151 -19.97 -11.17 12.54
C GLY A 151 -21.00 -10.04 12.62
N ALA A 152 -20.91 -9.19 13.65
CA ALA A 152 -21.79 -8.04 13.84
C ALA A 152 -21.73 -7.03 12.68
N ASP A 153 -20.58 -6.90 12.01
CA ASP A 153 -20.41 -5.99 10.86
C ASP A 153 -21.34 -6.37 9.69
N LEU A 154 -21.68 -7.67 9.58
CA LEU A 154 -22.51 -8.24 8.52
C LEU A 154 -23.89 -8.72 9.03
N GLY A 155 -24.23 -8.43 10.29
CA GLY A 155 -25.49 -8.89 10.89
C GLY A 155 -25.55 -10.42 11.14
N LEU A 156 -24.39 -11.06 11.31
CA LEU A 156 -24.22 -12.49 11.56
C LEU A 156 -23.76 -12.74 13.01
N ALA A 157 -23.80 -14.01 13.45
CA ALA A 157 -23.19 -14.40 14.72
C ALA A 157 -21.67 -14.14 14.68
N ASN A 158 -21.08 -13.71 15.81
CA ASN A 158 -19.73 -13.14 15.81
C ASN A 158 -18.68 -14.07 15.22
N GLY A 159 -18.72 -15.36 15.59
CA GLY A 159 -17.80 -16.40 15.13
C GLY A 159 -17.92 -16.78 13.65
N LEU A 160 -18.89 -16.24 12.90
CA LEU A 160 -19.09 -16.57 11.49
C LEU A 160 -18.29 -15.69 10.54
N VAL A 161 -17.64 -14.64 11.04
CA VAL A 161 -16.88 -13.70 10.21
C VAL A 161 -15.63 -13.28 10.95
N LYS A 162 -14.48 -13.37 10.28
CA LYS A 162 -13.21 -12.77 10.72
C LYS A 162 -12.99 -11.50 9.90
N ARG A 163 -12.70 -10.38 10.55
CA ARG A 163 -12.27 -9.13 9.92
C ARG A 163 -10.75 -9.09 9.96
N ILE A 164 -10.16 -8.96 8.78
CA ILE A 164 -8.72 -8.83 8.58
C ILE A 164 -8.41 -7.36 8.34
N THR A 165 -7.55 -6.78 9.16
CA THR A 165 -7.01 -5.44 8.96
C THR A 165 -5.52 -5.54 8.69
N VAL A 166 -5.09 -5.08 7.51
CA VAL A 166 -3.68 -5.00 7.13
C VAL A 166 -3.29 -3.54 7.09
N ALA A 167 -2.38 -3.15 7.98
CA ALA A 167 -1.80 -1.82 8.04
C ALA A 167 -0.32 -1.85 7.62
N VAL A 168 0.03 -1.03 6.64
CA VAL A 168 1.42 -0.83 6.20
C VAL A 168 1.80 0.64 6.39
N THR A 169 2.74 0.90 7.28
CA THR A 169 3.24 2.26 7.58
C THR A 169 4.48 2.54 6.77
N THR A 170 4.48 3.66 6.02
CA THR A 170 5.65 4.12 5.25
C THR A 170 6.76 4.63 6.17
N PRO A 171 8.02 4.76 5.68
CA PRO A 171 9.12 5.34 6.45
C PRO A 171 8.86 6.78 6.95
N LEU A 172 7.91 7.48 6.31
CA LEU A 172 7.49 8.84 6.69
C LEU A 172 6.38 8.86 7.75
N GLY A 173 5.93 7.69 8.22
CA GLY A 173 4.91 7.55 9.25
C GLY A 173 3.47 7.53 8.72
N THR A 174 3.26 7.51 7.41
CA THR A 174 1.92 7.41 6.81
C THR A 174 1.44 5.97 6.83
N ALA A 175 0.36 5.67 7.56
CA ALA A 175 -0.25 4.35 7.58
C ALA A 175 -1.28 4.19 6.44
N ILE A 176 -1.13 3.15 5.65
CA ILE A 176 -2.11 2.69 4.66
C ILE A 176 -2.79 1.45 5.23
N GLU A 177 -4.12 1.50 5.39
CA GLU A 177 -4.91 0.43 5.98
C GLU A 177 -5.92 -0.14 4.98
N PHE A 178 -5.98 -1.46 4.91
CA PHE A 178 -7.02 -2.19 4.19
C PHE A 178 -7.76 -3.11 5.15
N THR A 179 -9.07 -3.20 4.98
CA THR A 179 -9.93 -4.10 5.74
C THR A 179 -10.66 -5.03 4.78
N SER A 180 -10.72 -6.31 5.12
CA SER A 180 -11.53 -7.31 4.43
C SER A 180 -12.24 -8.20 5.45
N HIS A 181 -13.28 -8.89 5.00
CA HIS A 181 -14.04 -9.84 5.81
C HIS A 181 -13.98 -11.22 5.15
N LYS A 182 -13.61 -12.22 5.94
CA LYS A 182 -13.69 -13.64 5.59
C LYS A 182 -14.85 -14.23 6.38
N ALA A 183 -15.81 -14.83 5.69
CA ALA A 183 -16.92 -15.50 6.35
C ALA A 183 -16.71 -17.03 6.36
N ASN A 184 -17.29 -17.68 7.37
CA ASN A 184 -17.27 -19.12 7.57
C ASN A 184 -18.39 -19.77 6.72
N PHE A 185 -18.10 -20.07 5.45
CA PHE A 185 -19.05 -20.60 4.47
C PHE A 185 -18.49 -21.75 3.64
#